data_AF-A0A6L7CKH7-F1
#
_entry.id   AF-A0A6L7CKH7-F1
#
_cell.length_a   1.000
_cell.length_b   1.000
_cell.length_c   1.000
_cell.angle_alpha   90.00
_cell.angle_beta   90.00
_cell.angle_gamma   90.00
#
_symmetry.space_group_name_H-M   'P 1'
#
loop_
_entity.id
_entity.type
_entity.pdbx_description
1 polymer ?
#
loop_
_entity_poly.entity_id
_entity_poly.type
_entity_poly.pdbx_seq_one_letter_code
_entity_poly.pdbx_strand_id
1 'polypeptide(L)'
;TVNVLGGTWRLYDSGNNARPLNVGQSGTGTLNIKQKGHVDGGYLRLGSSTGGVGTVNVEGEDSVLTTELFEIGSYGTGSLNITDKGYVTSSIVAILGYQAGSNGQVVVEKGGEWLIKNNDSSIEFQIGNQGTGEATIREGGLITAENTIIGGNATGFGTLNVQDQDSVITVRRLYHGYFGNGTVNISNNGLINNKEYSLVGVQDGSHGVINVTDKGHWNFLGTGEAFRYIYIGDAGDGELNVSREGKVDSGIITAGMKETGTGNI
;
A
#
# COMPACT_ATOMS: atom_id res chain seq x y z
N THR A 1 15.41 -15.63 13.60
CA THR A 1 14.21 -16.11 12.90
C THR A 1 13.23 -16.69 13.88
N VAL A 2 11.94 -16.43 13.72
CA VAL A 2 10.83 -17.05 14.45
C VAL A 2 9.90 -17.70 13.44
N ASN A 3 9.40 -18.90 13.74
CA ASN A 3 8.44 -19.61 12.91
C ASN A 3 7.18 -19.90 13.73
N VAL A 4 6.02 -19.50 13.23
CA VAL A 4 4.71 -19.82 13.78
C VAL A 4 4.05 -20.80 12.82
N LEU A 5 4.06 -22.08 13.19
CA LEU A 5 3.64 -23.21 12.36
C LEU A 5 2.41 -23.87 13.01
N GLY A 6 1.22 -23.58 12.50
CA GLY A 6 -0.05 -24.13 13.00
C GLY A 6 -0.47 -23.71 14.41
N GLY A 7 0.33 -22.88 15.09
CA GLY A 7 0.05 -22.35 16.43
C GLY A 7 -0.39 -20.89 16.41
N THR A 8 -0.82 -20.40 17.58
CA THR A 8 -1.22 -19.01 17.78
C THR A 8 -0.21 -18.27 18.65
N TRP A 9 0.24 -17.09 18.22
CA TRP A 9 1.05 -16.17 19.01
C TRP A 9 0.33 -14.83 19.14
N ARG A 10 -0.02 -14.43 20.37
CA ARG A 10 -0.72 -13.18 20.67
C ARG A 10 0.16 -12.22 21.46
N LEU A 11 0.29 -10.98 20.98
CA LEU A 11 1.07 -9.89 21.57
C LEU A 11 0.16 -8.84 22.23
N TYR A 12 -0.59 -9.28 23.24
CA TYR A 12 -1.47 -8.45 24.05
C TYR A 12 -1.19 -8.72 25.52
N ASP A 13 -1.36 -7.71 26.37
CA ASP A 13 -1.29 -7.91 27.82
C ASP A 13 -2.60 -8.45 28.41
N SER A 14 -2.60 -8.67 29.73
CA SER A 14 -3.77 -9.15 30.47
C SER A 14 -4.96 -8.19 30.43
N GLY A 15 -4.74 -6.92 30.12
CA GLY A 15 -5.78 -5.92 29.90
C GLY A 15 -6.26 -5.83 28.46
N ASN A 16 -5.80 -6.74 27.59
CA ASN A 16 -6.07 -6.73 26.15
C ASN A 16 -5.55 -5.46 25.44
N ASN A 17 -4.45 -4.88 25.92
CA ASN A 17 -3.75 -3.81 25.22
C ASN A 17 -2.68 -4.39 24.29
N ALA A 18 -2.63 -3.89 23.05
CA ALA A 18 -1.63 -4.26 22.06
C ALA A 18 -0.21 -3.98 22.57
N ARG A 19 0.72 -4.91 22.28
CA ARG A 19 2.15 -4.76 22.55
C ARG A 19 2.93 -4.63 21.25
N PRO A 20 4.07 -3.92 21.27
CA PRO A 20 4.91 -3.79 20.09
C PRO A 20 5.61 -5.11 19.76
N LEU A 21 5.61 -5.49 18.49
CA LEU A 21 6.47 -6.52 17.92
C LEU A 21 7.46 -5.84 16.97
N ASN A 22 8.75 -5.91 17.29
CA ASN A 22 9.82 -5.43 16.39
C ASN A 22 10.47 -6.63 15.72
N VAL A 23 10.45 -6.67 14.38
CA VAL A 23 11.20 -7.65 13.60
C VAL A 23 12.38 -6.93 12.96
N GLY A 24 13.60 -7.33 13.35
CA GLY A 24 14.82 -6.70 12.87
C GLY A 24 15.01 -5.27 13.39
N GLN A 25 15.09 -5.11 14.72
CA GLN A 25 15.21 -3.78 15.34
C GLN A 25 16.46 -3.02 14.89
N SER A 26 17.65 -3.47 15.29
CA SER A 26 18.94 -2.90 14.85
C SER A 26 19.80 -3.90 14.07
N GLY A 27 19.29 -5.12 13.88
CA GLY A 27 19.92 -6.18 13.10
C GLY A 27 18.88 -6.87 12.22
N THR A 28 19.19 -8.08 11.77
CA THR A 28 18.28 -8.82 10.89
C THR A 28 17.33 -9.72 11.68
N GLY A 29 16.04 -9.61 11.40
CA GLY A 29 15.00 -10.46 11.97
C GLY A 29 14.06 -10.98 10.90
N THR A 30 13.55 -12.19 11.10
CA THR A 30 12.57 -12.81 10.21
C THR A 30 11.48 -13.48 11.03
N LEU A 31 10.22 -13.23 10.70
CA LEU A 31 9.06 -13.93 11.20
C LEU A 31 8.37 -14.66 10.05
N ASN A 32 8.26 -15.98 10.16
CA ASN A 32 7.51 -16.81 9.22
C ASN A 32 6.22 -17.28 9.88
N ILE A 33 5.10 -17.07 9.20
CA ILE A 33 3.77 -17.53 9.60
C ILE A 33 3.30 -18.46 8.50
N LYS A 34 3.27 -19.77 8.80
CA LYS A 34 2.99 -20.81 7.81
C LYS A 34 2.15 -21.92 8.42
N GLN A 35 1.68 -22.84 7.57
CA GLN A 35 1.00 -24.06 8.02
C GLN A 35 -0.17 -23.77 8.98
N LYS A 36 -1.00 -22.77 8.65
CA LYS A 36 -2.11 -22.30 9.49
C LYS A 36 -1.69 -21.60 10.78
N GLY A 37 -0.47 -21.05 10.82
CA GLY A 37 -0.01 -20.23 11.94
C GLY A 37 -0.81 -18.93 12.05
N HIS A 38 -1.05 -18.47 13.27
CA HIS A 38 -1.77 -17.23 13.54
C HIS A 38 -0.94 -16.32 14.43
N VAL A 39 -0.68 -15.09 13.97
CA VAL A 39 -0.02 -14.06 14.80
C VAL A 39 -0.96 -12.89 14.96
N ASP A 40 -1.20 -12.52 16.21
CA ASP A 40 -1.93 -11.33 16.60
C ASP A 40 -0.93 -10.32 17.20
N GLY A 41 -0.44 -9.44 16.33
CA GLY A 41 0.83 -8.73 16.41
C GLY A 41 0.82 -7.38 17.16
N GLY A 42 -0.34 -6.89 17.59
CA GLY A 42 -0.44 -5.59 18.27
C GLY A 42 0.10 -4.44 17.40
N TYR A 43 1.27 -3.89 17.73
CA TYR A 43 1.95 -2.87 16.90
C TYR A 43 3.20 -3.43 16.24
N LEU A 44 3.14 -3.72 14.95
CA LEU A 44 4.21 -4.39 14.23
C LEU A 44 5.12 -3.39 13.50
N ARG A 45 6.43 -3.47 13.76
CA ARG A 45 7.46 -2.69 13.07
C ARG A 45 8.53 -3.58 12.46
N LEU A 46 8.80 -3.40 11.17
CA LEU A 46 9.86 -4.11 10.44
C LEU A 46 11.00 -3.12 10.16
N GLY A 47 12.23 -3.45 10.58
CA GLY A 47 13.36 -2.52 10.47
C GLY A 47 13.16 -1.28 11.35
N SER A 48 13.06 -1.45 12.67
CA SER A 48 12.64 -0.38 13.60
C SER A 48 13.75 0.59 14.03
N SER A 49 14.98 0.41 13.57
CA SER A 49 16.08 1.36 13.74
C SER A 49 16.92 1.43 12.47
N THR A 50 17.72 2.48 12.32
CA THR A 50 18.66 2.62 11.21
C THR A 50 19.57 1.39 11.11
N GLY A 51 19.67 0.81 9.91
CA GLY A 51 20.41 -0.43 9.66
C GLY A 51 19.70 -1.73 10.06
N GLY A 52 18.55 -1.65 10.76
CA GLY A 52 17.71 -2.81 11.05
C GLY A 52 17.03 -3.36 9.80
N VAL A 53 16.92 -4.68 9.70
CA VAL A 53 16.31 -5.38 8.56
C VAL A 53 15.27 -6.38 9.07
N GLY A 54 13.99 -6.07 8.86
CA GLY A 54 12.87 -6.92 9.27
C GLY A 54 12.18 -7.58 8.09
N THR A 55 11.93 -8.88 8.17
CA THR A 55 11.13 -9.59 7.16
C THR A 55 9.99 -10.36 7.82
N VAL A 56 8.78 -10.24 7.27
CA VAL A 56 7.63 -11.07 7.62
C VAL A 56 7.17 -11.81 6.37
N ASN A 57 7.00 -13.13 6.51
CA ASN A 57 6.42 -13.98 5.47
C ASN A 57 5.13 -14.60 6.01
N VAL A 58 4.02 -14.38 5.31
CA VAL A 58 2.72 -15.01 5.58
C VAL A 58 2.40 -15.88 4.38
N GLU A 59 2.49 -17.20 4.55
CA GLU A 59 2.48 -18.17 3.45
C GLU A 59 1.58 -19.35 3.74
N GLY A 60 0.70 -19.65 2.80
CA GLY A 60 -0.21 -20.78 2.86
C GLY A 60 -1.58 -20.40 3.41
N GLU A 61 -2.59 -21.07 2.88
CA GLU A 61 -3.99 -20.98 3.29
C GLU A 61 -4.14 -21.13 4.82
N ASP A 62 -5.02 -20.31 5.39
CA ASP A 62 -5.26 -20.14 6.83
C ASP A 62 -4.06 -19.62 7.65
N SER A 63 -2.94 -19.24 7.04
CA SER A 63 -1.86 -18.54 7.74
C SER A 63 -2.20 -17.06 7.84
N VAL A 64 -2.24 -16.53 9.06
CA VAL A 64 -2.84 -15.21 9.32
C VAL A 64 -1.92 -14.34 10.17
N LEU A 65 -1.82 -13.08 9.77
CA LEU A 65 -1.27 -12.00 10.58
C LEU A 65 -2.33 -10.92 10.80
N THR A 66 -2.63 -10.63 12.05
CA THR A 66 -3.43 -9.47 12.46
C THR A 66 -2.53 -8.48 13.16
N THR A 67 -2.66 -7.19 12.86
CA THR A 67 -1.94 -6.12 13.56
C THR A 67 -2.81 -4.87 13.58
N GLU A 68 -2.58 -3.95 14.52
CA GLU A 68 -3.30 -2.69 14.56
C GLU A 68 -2.56 -1.65 13.72
N LEU A 69 -1.35 -1.29 14.16
CA LEU A 69 -0.41 -0.45 13.43
C LEU A 69 0.61 -1.34 12.72
N PHE A 70 0.90 -1.03 11.46
CA PHE A 70 1.91 -1.74 10.69
C PHE A 70 2.88 -0.76 10.02
N GLU A 71 4.11 -0.68 10.52
CA GLU A 71 5.21 0.05 9.88
C GLU A 71 6.19 -0.93 9.23
N ILE A 72 6.34 -0.84 7.91
CA ILE A 72 7.22 -1.67 7.10
C ILE A 72 8.35 -0.77 6.59
N GLY A 73 9.56 -0.97 7.12
CA GLY A 73 10.64 -0.01 6.93
C GLY A 73 10.40 1.23 7.77
N SER A 74 10.41 1.06 9.09
CA SER A 74 10.15 2.16 10.04
C SER A 74 11.28 3.19 10.01
N TYR A 75 12.50 2.80 10.42
CA TYR A 75 13.73 3.60 10.31
C TYR A 75 14.82 2.90 9.48
N GLY A 76 14.68 1.59 9.26
CA GLY A 76 15.57 0.76 8.45
C GLY A 76 14.83 0.15 7.26
N THR A 77 15.12 -1.11 6.97
CA THR A 77 14.49 -1.86 5.88
C THR A 77 13.47 -2.85 6.42
N GLY A 78 12.27 -2.85 5.84
CA GLY A 78 11.21 -3.79 6.16
C GLY A 78 10.64 -4.44 4.91
N SER A 79 10.34 -5.74 4.99
CA SER A 79 9.72 -6.49 3.91
C SER A 79 8.56 -7.34 4.43
N LEU A 80 7.41 -7.26 3.77
CA LEU A 80 6.27 -8.16 3.99
C LEU A 80 5.98 -8.93 2.70
N ASN A 81 5.94 -10.26 2.79
CA ASN A 81 5.51 -11.13 1.72
C ASN A 81 4.24 -11.86 2.13
N ILE A 82 3.19 -11.74 1.31
CA ILE A 82 1.92 -12.46 1.48
C ILE A 82 1.75 -13.33 0.24
N THR A 83 1.76 -14.64 0.45
CA THR A 83 1.86 -15.63 -0.63
C THR A 83 0.97 -16.83 -0.36
N ASP A 84 0.64 -17.58 -1.41
CA ASP A 84 -0.05 -18.86 -1.33
C ASP A 84 -1.33 -18.81 -0.47
N LYS A 85 -2.16 -17.78 -0.67
CA LYS A 85 -3.38 -17.49 0.11
C LYS A 85 -3.17 -17.14 1.59
N GLY A 86 -1.99 -16.69 1.98
CA GLY A 86 -1.77 -16.06 3.28
C GLY A 86 -2.66 -14.81 3.44
N TYR A 87 -3.05 -14.50 4.67
CA TYR A 87 -4.00 -13.42 4.96
C TYR A 87 -3.46 -12.45 6.00
N VAL A 88 -3.48 -11.15 5.69
CA VAL A 88 -3.03 -10.09 6.61
C VAL A 88 -4.15 -9.09 6.85
N THR A 89 -4.28 -8.63 8.10
CA THR A 89 -5.17 -7.51 8.44
C THR A 89 -4.43 -6.44 9.23
N SER A 90 -4.72 -5.17 8.93
CA SER A 90 -4.25 -4.00 9.67
C SER A 90 -5.36 -2.97 9.88
N SER A 91 -5.50 -2.45 11.11
CA SER A 91 -6.72 -1.74 11.52
C SER A 91 -6.57 -0.31 12.05
N ILE A 92 -5.36 0.25 12.19
CA ILE A 92 -5.16 1.67 12.57
C ILE A 92 -4.49 2.43 11.43
N VAL A 93 -3.35 1.92 10.94
CA VAL A 93 -2.58 2.52 9.85
C VAL A 93 -1.61 1.49 9.30
N ALA A 94 -1.35 1.54 8.00
CA ALA A 94 -0.27 0.78 7.36
C ALA A 94 0.66 1.75 6.62
N ILE A 95 1.97 1.68 6.90
CA ILE A 95 2.96 2.61 6.35
C ILE A 95 4.17 1.84 5.82
N LEU A 96 4.56 2.12 4.57
CA LEU A 96 5.78 1.63 3.94
C LEU A 96 6.75 2.80 3.80
N GLY A 97 7.96 2.66 4.34
CA GLY A 97 8.96 3.73 4.31
C GLY A 97 8.55 4.92 5.19
N TYR A 98 8.44 4.68 6.51
CA TYR A 98 7.92 5.68 7.45
C TYR A 98 8.82 6.90 7.60
N GLN A 99 10.12 6.72 7.83
CA GLN A 99 11.08 7.79 8.09
C GLN A 99 11.98 8.07 6.89
N ALA A 100 12.57 9.27 6.84
CA ALA A 100 13.55 9.61 5.82
C ALA A 100 14.71 8.60 5.81
N GLY A 101 15.05 8.10 4.62
CA GLY A 101 16.08 7.08 4.42
C GLY A 101 15.68 5.64 4.78
N SER A 102 14.44 5.39 5.20
CA SER A 102 13.93 4.03 5.42
C SER A 102 13.36 3.43 4.12
N ASN A 103 13.28 2.10 4.07
CA ASN A 103 12.81 1.35 2.90
C ASN A 103 11.76 0.31 3.30
N GLY A 104 10.53 0.47 2.86
CA GLY A 104 9.44 -0.49 3.05
C GLY A 104 9.05 -1.17 1.76
N GLN A 105 9.01 -2.51 1.76
CA GLN A 105 8.58 -3.29 0.60
C GLN A 105 7.47 -4.27 0.96
N VAL A 106 6.45 -4.35 0.13
CA VAL A 106 5.37 -5.32 0.23
C VAL A 106 5.20 -6.05 -1.09
N VAL A 107 5.08 -7.37 -1.02
CA VAL A 107 4.68 -8.22 -2.14
C VAL A 107 3.46 -9.02 -1.74
N VAL A 108 2.39 -8.92 -2.53
CA VAL A 108 1.17 -9.73 -2.41
C VAL A 108 0.99 -10.51 -3.70
N GLU A 109 1.12 -11.83 -3.63
CA GLU A 109 1.10 -12.70 -4.80
C GLU A 109 0.43 -14.06 -4.51
N LYS A 110 0.15 -14.82 -5.57
CA LYS A 110 -0.36 -16.20 -5.50
C LYS A 110 -1.61 -16.32 -4.61
N GLY A 111 -2.56 -15.40 -4.84
CA GLY A 111 -3.81 -15.33 -4.06
C GLY A 111 -3.65 -14.86 -2.62
N GLY A 112 -2.48 -14.36 -2.21
CA GLY A 112 -2.31 -13.70 -0.92
C GLY A 112 -3.21 -12.47 -0.81
N GLU A 113 -3.62 -12.14 0.42
CA GLU A 113 -4.55 -11.03 0.66
C GLU A 113 -4.12 -10.12 1.81
N TRP A 114 -4.31 -8.81 1.64
CA TRP A 114 -4.17 -7.82 2.70
C TRP A 114 -5.40 -6.92 2.82
N LEU A 115 -6.03 -6.94 3.99
CA LEU A 115 -7.12 -6.04 4.35
C LEU A 115 -6.62 -4.92 5.27
N ILE A 116 -6.64 -3.69 4.77
CA ILE A 116 -6.26 -2.46 5.49
C ILE A 116 -7.53 -1.67 5.76
N LYS A 117 -8.20 -1.98 6.88
CA LYS A 117 -9.49 -1.37 7.21
C LYS A 117 -9.75 -1.30 8.71
N ASN A 118 -10.41 -0.23 9.14
CA ASN A 118 -11.07 -0.13 10.43
C ASN A 118 -12.60 -0.03 10.21
N ASN A 119 -13.39 -0.61 11.12
CA ASN A 119 -14.85 -0.57 11.03
C ASN A 119 -15.44 0.80 11.45
N ASP A 120 -14.72 1.55 12.28
CA ASP A 120 -15.26 2.76 12.94
C ASP A 120 -14.70 4.06 12.36
N SER A 121 -13.68 4.00 11.50
CA SER A 121 -13.03 5.18 10.91
C SER A 121 -12.30 4.84 9.61
N SER A 122 -12.14 5.83 8.74
CA SER A 122 -11.23 5.69 7.62
C SER A 122 -9.78 5.65 8.13
N ILE A 123 -9.04 4.64 7.71
CA ILE A 123 -7.59 4.56 7.95
C ILE A 123 -6.81 4.84 6.67
N GLU A 124 -5.51 5.08 6.85
CA GLU A 124 -4.60 5.38 5.75
C GLU A 124 -3.67 4.20 5.46
N PHE A 125 -3.53 3.90 4.18
CA PHE A 125 -2.43 3.11 3.66
C PHE A 125 -1.44 4.07 2.98
N GLN A 126 -0.23 4.15 3.50
CA GLN A 126 0.78 5.09 3.01
C GLN A 126 1.96 4.34 2.39
N ILE A 127 2.27 4.66 1.13
CA ILE A 127 3.39 4.09 0.39
C ILE A 127 4.41 5.20 0.16
N GLY A 128 5.56 5.12 0.84
CA GLY A 128 6.59 6.15 0.84
C GLY A 128 6.14 7.37 1.64
N ASN A 129 6.09 7.27 2.97
CA ASN A 129 5.67 8.39 3.82
C ASN A 129 6.74 9.50 3.84
N GLN A 130 7.91 9.24 4.41
CA GLN A 130 9.09 10.13 4.31
C GLN A 130 10.29 9.44 3.67
N GLY A 131 10.29 8.10 3.67
CA GLY A 131 11.28 7.26 3.00
C GLY A 131 10.77 6.71 1.67
N THR A 132 11.33 5.57 1.28
CA THR A 132 10.91 4.85 0.08
C THR A 132 9.95 3.73 0.46
N GLY A 133 8.77 3.70 -0.16
CA GLY A 133 7.81 2.61 -0.03
C GLY A 133 7.48 2.01 -1.38
N GLU A 134 7.40 0.69 -1.44
CA GLU A 134 7.02 -0.05 -2.64
C GLU A 134 6.00 -1.15 -2.29
N ALA A 135 4.86 -1.15 -2.96
CA ALA A 135 3.90 -2.25 -2.91
C ALA A 135 3.74 -2.87 -4.30
N THR A 136 3.92 -4.18 -4.40
CA THR A 136 3.70 -4.95 -5.62
C THR A 136 2.59 -5.98 -5.41
N ILE A 137 1.61 -5.97 -6.30
CA ILE A 137 0.49 -6.90 -6.33
C ILE A 137 0.54 -7.61 -7.67
N ARG A 138 0.70 -8.94 -7.64
CA ARG A 138 0.90 -9.75 -8.84
C ARG A 138 0.34 -11.14 -8.70
N GLU A 139 0.31 -11.91 -9.78
CA GLU A 139 -0.09 -13.33 -9.76
C GLU A 139 -1.38 -13.61 -8.95
N GLY A 140 -2.40 -12.77 -9.09
CA GLY A 140 -3.69 -12.92 -8.39
C GLY A 140 -3.71 -12.45 -6.94
N GLY A 141 -2.72 -11.67 -6.49
CA GLY A 141 -2.70 -11.06 -5.16
C GLY A 141 -3.78 -9.99 -4.98
N LEU A 142 -4.26 -9.80 -3.75
CA LEU A 142 -5.37 -8.88 -3.45
C LEU A 142 -5.03 -7.92 -2.31
N ILE A 143 -5.31 -6.63 -2.50
CA ILE A 143 -5.31 -5.64 -1.42
C ILE A 143 -6.65 -4.92 -1.37
N THR A 144 -7.21 -4.77 -0.18
CA THR A 144 -8.33 -3.85 0.06
C THR A 144 -7.90 -2.80 1.07
N ALA A 145 -7.99 -1.53 0.70
CA ALA A 145 -7.61 -0.41 1.55
C ALA A 145 -8.68 0.70 1.56
N GLU A 146 -8.60 1.59 2.55
CA GLU A 146 -9.43 2.79 2.64
C GLU A 146 -8.78 3.95 1.86
N ASN A 147 -8.36 5.04 2.52
CA ASN A 147 -7.61 6.10 1.84
C ASN A 147 -6.18 5.60 1.58
N THR A 148 -5.71 5.71 0.35
CA THR A 148 -4.34 5.35 -0.01
C THR A 148 -3.56 6.57 -0.45
N ILE A 149 -2.37 6.77 0.12
CA ILE A 149 -1.48 7.89 -0.14
C ILE A 149 -0.15 7.35 -0.66
N ILE A 150 0.34 7.87 -1.78
CA ILE A 150 1.61 7.47 -2.41
C ILE A 150 2.48 8.71 -2.54
N GLY A 151 3.69 8.68 -1.96
CA GLY A 151 4.54 9.87 -1.83
C GLY A 151 3.97 10.85 -0.80
N GLY A 152 3.93 10.43 0.47
CA GLY A 152 3.16 11.08 1.53
C GLY A 152 3.67 12.47 1.95
N ASN A 153 4.96 12.62 2.23
CA ASN A 153 5.61 13.88 2.61
C ASN A 153 6.62 14.31 1.54
N ALA A 154 7.17 15.53 1.67
CA ALA A 154 8.09 16.13 0.70
C ALA A 154 9.29 15.25 0.28
N THR A 155 9.83 14.43 1.19
CA THR A 155 10.94 13.49 0.90
C THR A 155 10.48 12.09 0.54
N GLY A 156 9.18 11.82 0.59
CA GLY A 156 8.60 10.50 0.39
C GLY A 156 8.60 10.09 -1.09
N PHE A 157 9.01 8.85 -1.34
CA PHE A 157 8.97 8.21 -2.66
C PHE A 157 8.11 6.95 -2.56
N GLY A 158 6.95 6.97 -3.19
CA GLY A 158 6.02 5.85 -3.18
C GLY A 158 5.89 5.20 -4.55
N THR A 159 5.89 3.87 -4.61
CA THR A 159 5.62 3.12 -5.83
C THR A 159 4.56 2.03 -5.58
N LEU A 160 3.51 2.01 -6.38
CA LEU A 160 2.49 0.96 -6.39
C LEU A 160 2.49 0.27 -7.76
N ASN A 161 2.80 -1.02 -7.78
CA ASN A 161 2.76 -1.86 -8.98
C ASN A 161 1.59 -2.85 -8.87
N VAL A 162 0.69 -2.83 -9.85
CA VAL A 162 -0.42 -3.79 -9.96
C VAL A 162 -0.35 -4.44 -11.34
N GLN A 163 -0.03 -5.72 -11.36
CA GLN A 163 0.26 -6.44 -12.60
C GLN A 163 -0.33 -7.83 -12.61
N ASP A 164 -0.49 -8.38 -13.81
CA ASP A 164 -1.02 -9.72 -14.05
C ASP A 164 -2.53 -9.84 -13.80
N GLN A 165 -3.13 -10.79 -14.49
CA GLN A 165 -4.56 -11.09 -14.39
C GLN A 165 -4.95 -11.41 -12.95
N ASP A 166 -6.13 -10.95 -12.54
CA ASP A 166 -6.75 -11.13 -11.23
C ASP A 166 -6.00 -10.49 -10.04
N SER A 167 -4.89 -9.77 -10.30
CA SER A 167 -4.24 -8.94 -9.29
C SER A 167 -5.01 -7.64 -9.11
N VAL A 168 -5.52 -7.40 -7.89
CA VAL A 168 -6.43 -6.30 -7.63
C VAL A 168 -6.03 -5.53 -6.38
N ILE A 169 -6.07 -4.20 -6.47
CA ILE A 169 -6.26 -3.35 -5.29
C ILE A 169 -7.57 -2.60 -5.37
N THR A 170 -8.36 -2.66 -4.30
CA THR A 170 -9.56 -1.85 -4.13
C THR A 170 -9.34 -0.82 -3.04
N VAL A 171 -9.41 0.46 -3.39
CA VAL A 171 -9.23 1.59 -2.47
C VAL A 171 -10.50 2.42 -2.38
N ARG A 172 -10.67 3.19 -1.30
CA ARG A 172 -11.74 4.19 -1.24
C ARG A 172 -11.38 5.43 -2.04
N ARG A 173 -10.26 6.07 -1.73
CA ARG A 173 -9.69 7.21 -2.45
C ARG A 173 -8.20 6.99 -2.67
N LEU A 174 -7.68 7.55 -3.74
CA LEU A 174 -6.25 7.49 -4.08
C LEU A 174 -5.66 8.90 -4.17
N TYR A 175 -4.60 9.15 -3.41
CA TYR A 175 -3.82 10.38 -3.44
C TYR A 175 -2.41 10.03 -3.91
N HIS A 176 -1.98 10.64 -5.00
CA HIS A 176 -0.77 10.25 -5.71
C HIS A 176 0.19 11.41 -5.89
N GLY A 177 1.41 11.29 -5.36
CA GLY A 177 2.28 12.45 -5.17
C GLY A 177 1.59 13.45 -4.26
N TYR A 178 1.42 13.10 -2.98
CA TYR A 178 0.64 13.93 -2.06
C TYR A 178 1.40 15.22 -1.71
N PHE A 179 2.48 15.10 -0.94
CA PHE A 179 3.50 16.16 -0.82
C PHE A 179 4.82 15.76 -1.48
N GLY A 180 5.02 14.46 -1.76
CA GLY A 180 6.25 13.91 -2.32
C GLY A 180 6.07 13.40 -3.74
N ASN A 181 6.81 12.33 -4.06
CA ASN A 181 6.82 11.71 -5.37
C ASN A 181 6.08 10.38 -5.34
N GLY A 182 5.07 10.23 -6.19
CA GLY A 182 4.35 8.98 -6.39
C GLY A 182 4.57 8.43 -7.79
N THR A 183 4.64 7.09 -7.89
CA THR A 183 4.44 6.36 -9.15
C THR A 183 3.45 5.21 -8.99
N VAL A 184 2.45 5.11 -9.87
CA VAL A 184 1.56 3.95 -9.97
C VAL A 184 1.73 3.32 -11.34
N ASN A 185 1.94 2.01 -11.36
CA ASN A 185 2.01 1.23 -12.59
C ASN A 185 0.90 0.18 -12.58
N ILE A 186 0.04 0.22 -13.59
CA ILE A 186 -1.01 -0.76 -13.83
C ILE A 186 -0.70 -1.42 -15.17
N SER A 187 -0.42 -2.72 -15.16
CA SER A 187 0.07 -3.43 -16.35
C SER A 187 -0.43 -4.86 -16.44
N ASN A 188 -0.28 -5.49 -17.60
CA ASN A 188 -0.54 -6.91 -17.83
C ASN A 188 -1.89 -7.42 -17.27
N ASN A 189 -2.99 -6.68 -17.49
CA ASN A 189 -4.34 -6.96 -16.95
C ASN A 189 -4.52 -6.77 -15.42
N GLY A 190 -3.57 -6.15 -14.73
CA GLY A 190 -3.75 -5.73 -13.35
C GLY A 190 -4.86 -4.68 -13.21
N LEU A 191 -5.53 -4.66 -12.04
CA LEU A 191 -6.72 -3.83 -11.81
C LEU A 191 -6.60 -2.98 -10.54
N ILE A 192 -6.79 -1.68 -10.69
CA ILE A 192 -7.05 -0.77 -9.56
C ILE A 192 -8.51 -0.36 -9.58
N ASN A 193 -9.24 -0.68 -8.51
CA ASN A 193 -10.59 -0.20 -8.27
C ASN A 193 -10.58 0.95 -7.26
N ASN A 194 -11.11 2.10 -7.64
CA ASN A 194 -11.37 3.22 -6.74
C ASN A 194 -12.87 3.32 -6.46
N LYS A 195 -13.29 3.31 -5.20
CA LYS A 195 -14.70 3.51 -4.85
C LYS A 195 -15.15 4.96 -5.03
N GLU A 196 -14.24 5.89 -4.81
CA GLU A 196 -14.44 7.33 -4.99
C GLU A 196 -13.34 7.90 -5.90
N TYR A 197 -13.02 9.20 -5.76
CA TYR A 197 -12.13 9.95 -6.63
C TYR A 197 -10.63 9.66 -6.41
N SER A 198 -9.82 10.18 -7.34
CA SER A 198 -8.36 10.18 -7.24
C SER A 198 -7.77 11.55 -7.53
N LEU A 199 -6.70 11.92 -6.82
CA LEU A 199 -5.91 13.13 -7.05
C LEU A 199 -4.46 12.76 -7.36
N VAL A 200 -3.86 13.43 -8.35
CA VAL A 200 -2.50 13.20 -8.84
C VAL A 200 -1.75 14.53 -8.86
N GLY A 201 -0.55 14.60 -8.27
CA GLY A 201 0.16 15.87 -8.05
C GLY A 201 -0.65 16.77 -7.11
N VAL A 202 -0.80 16.36 -5.85
CA VAL A 202 -1.86 16.87 -4.97
C VAL A 202 -1.52 18.24 -4.39
N GLN A 203 -0.29 18.42 -3.92
CA GLN A 203 0.17 19.64 -3.25
C GLN A 203 1.20 20.37 -4.11
N ASP A 204 1.41 21.66 -3.83
CA ASP A 204 2.46 22.44 -4.50
C ASP A 204 3.83 21.79 -4.31
N GLY A 205 4.61 21.69 -5.40
CA GLY A 205 5.90 21.00 -5.44
C GLY A 205 5.86 19.46 -5.39
N SER A 206 4.68 18.83 -5.33
CA SER A 206 4.54 17.37 -5.41
C SER A 206 4.51 16.87 -6.86
N HIS A 207 4.85 15.59 -7.06
CA HIS A 207 4.83 14.97 -8.39
C HIS A 207 4.17 13.58 -8.34
N GLY A 208 3.17 13.35 -9.18
CA GLY A 208 2.47 12.07 -9.29
C GLY A 208 2.43 11.58 -10.73
N VAL A 209 2.79 10.31 -10.95
CA VAL A 209 2.77 9.67 -12.27
C VAL A 209 1.98 8.37 -12.23
N ILE A 210 0.95 8.27 -13.07
CA ILE A 210 0.17 7.04 -13.24
C ILE A 210 0.38 6.50 -14.64
N ASN A 211 0.86 5.26 -14.74
CA ASN A 211 1.04 4.54 -15.99
C ASN A 211 0.02 3.40 -16.08
N VAL A 212 -0.81 3.44 -17.11
CA VAL A 212 -1.79 2.40 -17.44
C VAL A 212 -1.42 1.79 -18.78
N THR A 213 -0.85 0.60 -18.75
CA THR A 213 -0.22 -0.04 -19.91
C THR A 213 -0.63 -1.50 -20.05
N ASP A 214 -0.40 -2.11 -21.20
CA ASP A 214 -0.51 -3.57 -21.41
C ASP A 214 -1.81 -4.17 -20.83
N LYS A 215 -2.96 -3.59 -21.20
CA LYS A 215 -4.31 -3.97 -20.71
C LYS A 215 -4.57 -3.77 -19.21
N GLY A 216 -3.66 -3.10 -18.50
CA GLY A 216 -3.90 -2.62 -17.15
C GLY A 216 -5.17 -1.75 -17.10
N HIS A 217 -5.91 -1.84 -16.00
CA HIS A 217 -7.21 -1.18 -15.88
C HIS A 217 -7.30 -0.36 -14.59
N TRP A 218 -7.59 0.92 -14.74
CA TRP A 218 -7.94 1.81 -13.66
C TRP A 218 -9.44 2.10 -13.69
N ASN A 219 -10.18 1.65 -12.67
CA ASN A 219 -11.63 1.63 -12.66
C ASN A 219 -12.22 2.40 -11.47
N PHE A 220 -13.24 3.22 -11.71
CA PHE A 220 -13.95 3.98 -10.68
C PHE A 220 -15.36 3.43 -10.46
N LEU A 221 -15.62 2.85 -9.28
CA LEU A 221 -16.82 2.11 -8.91
C LEU A 221 -17.98 2.97 -8.40
N GLY A 222 -17.72 4.22 -7.99
CA GLY A 222 -18.73 5.10 -7.40
C GLY A 222 -19.93 5.34 -8.33
N THR A 223 -21.10 5.63 -7.78
CA THR A 223 -22.28 6.03 -8.56
C THR A 223 -22.41 7.55 -8.58
N GLY A 224 -22.51 8.13 -9.77
CA GLY A 224 -22.57 9.59 -9.97
C GLY A 224 -21.21 10.27 -10.18
N GLU A 225 -21.20 11.34 -10.96
CA GLU A 225 -19.98 12.03 -11.40
C GLU A 225 -19.16 12.61 -10.25
N ALA A 226 -19.83 13.05 -9.17
CA ALA A 226 -19.20 13.61 -7.97
C ALA A 226 -18.27 12.64 -7.24
N PHE A 227 -18.33 11.33 -7.53
CA PHE A 227 -17.49 10.31 -6.91
C PHE A 227 -16.52 9.64 -7.89
N ARG A 228 -16.54 9.99 -9.17
CA ARG A 228 -15.70 9.34 -10.21
C ARG A 228 -14.76 10.32 -10.90
N TYR A 229 -14.34 11.38 -10.21
CA TYR A 229 -13.43 12.36 -10.79
C TYR A 229 -11.96 12.01 -10.57
N ILE A 230 -11.13 12.44 -11.51
CA ILE A 230 -9.66 12.42 -11.41
C ILE A 230 -9.16 13.83 -11.63
N TYR A 231 -8.33 14.33 -10.71
CA TYR A 231 -7.54 15.54 -10.96
C TYR A 231 -6.10 15.16 -11.25
N ILE A 232 -5.63 15.50 -12.44
CA ILE A 232 -4.26 15.34 -12.90
C ILE A 232 -3.57 16.69 -12.77
N GLY A 233 -2.67 16.82 -11.79
CA GLY A 233 -2.12 18.10 -11.35
C GLY A 233 -3.17 18.90 -10.59
N ASP A 234 -3.43 18.53 -9.33
CA ASP A 234 -4.33 19.31 -8.47
C ASP A 234 -3.70 20.65 -8.10
N ALA A 235 -2.66 20.64 -7.26
CA ALA A 235 -1.81 21.81 -6.99
C ALA A 235 -0.34 21.60 -7.41
N GLY A 236 0.07 20.36 -7.65
CA GLY A 236 1.41 20.01 -8.11
C GLY A 236 1.40 19.45 -9.52
N ASP A 237 2.43 18.69 -9.87
CA ASP A 237 2.61 18.11 -11.19
C ASP A 237 2.01 16.70 -11.24
N GLY A 238 1.00 16.51 -12.08
CA GLY A 238 0.38 15.21 -12.32
C GLY A 238 0.53 14.76 -13.76
N GLU A 239 0.80 13.46 -13.93
CA GLU A 239 0.92 12.81 -15.23
C GLU A 239 0.09 11.52 -15.26
N LEU A 240 -0.69 11.35 -16.33
CA LEU A 240 -1.43 10.13 -16.63
C LEU A 240 -1.05 9.61 -18.01
N ASN A 241 -0.33 8.50 -18.06
CA ASN A 241 0.05 7.84 -19.30
C ASN A 241 -0.85 6.62 -19.56
N VAL A 242 -1.54 6.60 -20.71
CA VAL A 242 -2.33 5.44 -21.13
C VAL A 242 -1.81 4.91 -22.46
N SER A 243 -1.37 3.66 -22.50
CA SER A 243 -0.79 3.06 -23.72
C SER A 243 -1.06 1.56 -23.80
N ARG A 244 -0.79 0.94 -24.96
CA ARG A 244 -0.82 -0.53 -25.16
C ARG A 244 -2.08 -1.20 -24.58
N GLU A 245 -3.26 -0.72 -25.02
CA GLU A 245 -4.57 -1.21 -24.56
C GLU A 245 -4.89 -0.98 -23.07
N GLY A 246 -4.10 -0.17 -22.36
CA GLY A 246 -4.44 0.31 -21.03
C GLY A 246 -5.77 1.05 -21.01
N LYS A 247 -6.53 0.92 -19.92
CA LYS A 247 -7.90 1.44 -19.80
C LYS A 247 -8.09 2.26 -18.53
N VAL A 248 -8.74 3.42 -18.65
CA VAL A 248 -9.18 4.25 -17.52
C VAL A 248 -10.70 4.47 -17.62
N ASP A 249 -11.45 3.91 -16.68
CA ASP A 249 -12.92 4.03 -16.58
C ASP A 249 -13.32 4.99 -15.46
N SER A 250 -13.16 6.29 -15.71
CA SER A 250 -13.58 7.37 -14.80
C SER A 250 -14.86 8.07 -15.27
N GLY A 251 -15.36 9.02 -14.48
CA GLY A 251 -16.44 9.93 -14.86
C GLY A 251 -15.90 11.23 -15.45
N ILE A 252 -15.20 12.02 -14.64
CA ILE A 252 -14.62 13.31 -15.04
C ILE A 252 -13.10 13.24 -14.88
N ILE A 253 -12.36 13.80 -15.84
CA ILE A 253 -10.93 14.04 -15.68
C ILE A 253 -10.67 15.53 -15.87
N THR A 254 -9.94 16.13 -14.94
CA THR A 254 -9.49 17.53 -15.01
C THR A 254 -7.98 17.56 -14.95
N ALA A 255 -7.34 18.29 -15.87
CA ALA A 255 -5.90 18.51 -15.89
C ALA A 255 -5.59 19.96 -15.52
N GLY A 256 -4.70 20.19 -14.54
CA GLY A 256 -4.36 21.52 -14.03
C GLY A 256 -5.52 22.18 -13.27
N MET A 257 -5.83 21.67 -12.08
CA MET A 257 -7.02 22.10 -11.32
C MET A 257 -6.85 23.45 -10.62
N LYS A 258 -5.73 23.66 -9.91
CA LYS A 258 -5.40 24.91 -9.22
C LYS A 258 -4.35 25.70 -10.00
N GLU A 259 -4.16 26.96 -9.62
CA GLU A 259 -3.24 27.90 -10.27
C GLU A 259 -1.80 27.35 -10.41
N THR A 260 -1.33 26.58 -9.42
CA THR A 260 0.00 25.96 -9.41
C THR A 260 0.05 24.57 -10.03
N GLY A 261 -1.10 23.96 -10.34
CA GLY A 261 -1.19 22.58 -10.80
C GLY A 261 -0.89 22.43 -12.28
N THR A 262 0.02 21.51 -12.64
CA THR A 262 0.29 21.12 -14.02
C THR A 262 -0.21 19.71 -14.27
N GLY A 263 -1.13 19.54 -15.23
CA GLY A 263 -1.65 18.23 -15.61
C GLY A 263 -1.25 17.83 -17.02
N ASN A 264 -0.65 16.63 -17.17
CA ASN A 264 -0.35 16.01 -18.47
C ASN A 264 -1.10 14.68 -18.61
N ILE A 265 -1.75 14.46 -19.76
CA ILE A 265 -2.50 13.24 -20.12
C ILE A 265 -2.11 12.81 -21.53
#